data_AF-A0A1F6RLU1-F1
#
_entry.id   AF-A0A1F6RLU1-F1
#
_cell.length_a   1.000
_cell.length_b   1.000
_cell.length_c   1.000
_cell.angle_alpha   90.00
_cell.angle_beta   90.00
_cell.angle_gamma   90.00
#
_symmetry.space_group_name_H-M   'P 1'
#
loop_
_entity.id
_entity.type
_entity.pdbx_description
1 polymer ?
#
loop_
_entity_poly.entity_id
_entity_poly.type
_entity_poly.pdbx_seq_one_letter_code
_entity_poly.pdbx_strand_id
1 'polypeptide(L)'
;MHVVKICSNASAQGCFHQNWLKLNGDESIGDGIPGFILNDGTLVRIYWNVAHGGIIYDVNGFKKPNTVGKDIFRLMIRVNILEYGEGTDCSTTGWGCLKNLLLGEDYY
;
A
#
# COMPACT_ATOMS: atom_id res chain seq x y z
N MET A 1 9.06 2.65 -16.87
CA MET A 1 7.97 2.15 -16.02
C MET A 1 6.73 1.95 -16.87
N HIS A 2 6.19 0.74 -16.97
CA HIS A 2 4.95 0.44 -17.70
C HIS A 2 4.15 -0.67 -17.01
N VAL A 3 2.85 -0.75 -17.27
CA VAL A 3 1.96 -1.80 -16.73
C VAL A 3 2.21 -3.12 -17.47
N VAL A 4 2.45 -4.20 -16.72
CA VAL A 4 2.63 -5.56 -17.26
C VAL A 4 1.48 -6.51 -16.92
N LYS A 5 0.67 -6.17 -15.91
CA LYS A 5 -0.50 -6.97 -15.53
C LYS A 5 -1.57 -6.10 -14.88
N ILE A 6 -2.83 -6.34 -15.25
CA ILE A 6 -4.01 -5.72 -14.62
C ILE A 6 -4.65 -6.75 -13.70
N CYS A 7 -5.01 -6.32 -12.50
CA CYS A 7 -5.57 -7.12 -11.43
C CYS A 7 -6.98 -6.63 -11.13
N SER A 8 -7.98 -7.17 -11.85
CA SER A 8 -9.34 -6.61 -11.87
C SER A 8 -10.27 -7.09 -10.76
N ASN A 9 -9.94 -8.16 -10.04
CA ASN A 9 -10.74 -8.69 -8.93
C ASN A 9 -9.89 -9.53 -7.97
N ALA A 10 -10.35 -9.70 -6.72
CA ALA A 10 -9.65 -10.40 -5.64
C ALA A 10 -9.15 -11.83 -5.96
N SER A 11 -9.78 -12.52 -6.91
CA SER A 11 -9.44 -13.89 -7.29
C SER A 11 -8.36 -13.98 -8.36
N ALA A 12 -7.86 -12.86 -8.88
CA ALA A 12 -6.78 -12.88 -9.86
C ALA A 12 -5.48 -13.43 -9.23
N GLN A 13 -5.11 -14.65 -9.63
CA GLN A 13 -3.92 -15.33 -9.12
C GLN A 13 -2.65 -14.50 -9.39
N GLY A 14 -1.80 -14.32 -8.37
CA GLY A 14 -0.59 -13.52 -8.46
C GLY A 14 -0.87 -12.02 -8.64
N CYS A 15 -1.96 -11.53 -8.06
CA CYS A 15 -2.27 -10.10 -7.95
C CYS A 15 -2.39 -9.61 -6.51
N PHE A 16 -2.64 -10.50 -5.55
CA PHE A 16 -2.89 -10.15 -4.16
C PHE A 16 -2.08 -11.02 -3.21
N HIS A 17 -1.63 -10.40 -2.13
CA HIS A 17 -1.13 -11.09 -0.95
C HIS A 17 -2.23 -11.15 0.09
N GLN A 18 -2.40 -12.30 0.74
CA GLN A 18 -3.33 -12.43 1.86
C GLN A 18 -2.72 -11.92 3.18
N ASN A 19 -1.38 -11.90 3.28
CA ASN A 19 -0.68 -11.65 4.53
C ASN A 19 0.32 -10.51 4.35
N TRP A 20 -0.02 -9.33 4.86
CA TRP A 20 0.92 -8.24 5.09
C TRP A 20 1.31 -8.22 6.56
N LEU A 21 2.49 -7.66 6.88
CA LEU A 21 2.91 -7.45 8.26
C LEU A 21 2.82 -5.96 8.59
N LYS A 22 2.41 -5.62 9.80
CA LYS A 22 2.64 -4.30 10.39
C LYS A 22 4.08 -4.19 10.88
N LEU A 23 4.55 -3.00 11.23
CA LEU A 23 5.90 -2.79 11.78
C LEU A 23 6.13 -3.55 13.09
N ASN A 24 5.10 -3.69 13.92
CA ASN A 24 5.17 -4.51 15.14
C ASN A 24 5.13 -6.03 14.88
N GLY A 25 5.03 -6.48 13.63
CA GLY A 25 4.99 -7.89 13.24
C GLY A 25 3.60 -8.52 13.20
N ASP A 26 2.55 -7.81 13.62
CA ASP A 26 1.17 -8.31 13.53
C ASP A 26 0.73 -8.46 12.07
N GLU A 27 -0.15 -9.42 11.80
CA GLU A 27 -0.76 -9.55 10.48
C GLU A 27 -1.70 -8.36 10.19
N SER A 28 -1.63 -7.90 8.94
CA SER A 28 -2.58 -6.99 8.33
C SER A 28 -3.21 -7.72 7.14
N ILE A 29 -4.54 -7.68 7.07
CA ILE A 29 -5.28 -8.36 6.01
C ILE A 29 -5.04 -7.60 4.71
N GLY A 30 -4.38 -8.27 3.76
CA GLY A 30 -4.35 -7.82 2.39
C GLY A 30 -5.72 -7.98 1.75
N ASP A 31 -6.25 -6.90 1.20
CA ASP A 31 -7.54 -6.84 0.53
C ASP A 31 -7.42 -7.08 -0.99
N GLY A 32 -8.51 -7.56 -1.59
CA GLY A 32 -8.57 -7.95 -3.01
C GLY A 32 -9.12 -6.85 -3.92
N ILE A 33 -8.69 -5.60 -3.75
CA ILE A 33 -9.18 -4.47 -4.56
C ILE A 33 -8.47 -4.39 -5.92
N PRO A 34 -9.07 -3.80 -6.95
CA PRO A 34 -8.42 -3.66 -8.24
C PRO A 34 -7.06 -2.93 -8.21
N GLY A 35 -6.17 -3.32 -9.12
CA GLY A 35 -4.83 -2.74 -9.23
C GLY A 35 -4.11 -3.17 -10.50
N PHE A 36 -2.83 -2.86 -10.58
CA PHE A 36 -1.94 -3.27 -11.65
C PHE A 36 -0.51 -3.43 -11.15
N ILE A 37 0.25 -4.27 -11.86
CA ILE A 37 1.66 -4.53 -11.58
C ILE A 37 2.49 -3.85 -12.65
N LEU A 38 3.54 -3.15 -12.21
CA LEU A 38 4.51 -2.48 -13.06
C LEU A 38 5.66 -3.42 -13.43
N ASN A 39 6.39 -3.07 -14.49
CA ASN A 39 7.48 -3.89 -15.01
C ASN A 39 8.68 -4.09 -14.05
N ASP A 40 8.75 -3.31 -12.97
CA ASP A 40 9.73 -3.48 -11.88
C ASP A 40 9.21 -4.38 -10.73
N GLY A 41 7.97 -4.85 -10.83
CA GLY A 41 7.31 -5.70 -9.84
C GLY A 41 6.45 -4.93 -8.83
N THR A 42 6.46 -3.60 -8.86
CA THR A 42 5.63 -2.76 -7.98
C THR A 42 4.16 -3.07 -8.20
N LEU A 43 3.43 -3.35 -7.13
CA LEU A 43 1.97 -3.47 -7.16
C LEU A 43 1.35 -2.13 -6.76
N VAL A 44 0.50 -1.58 -7.64
CA VAL A 44 -0.28 -0.37 -7.38
C VAL A 44 -1.74 -0.75 -7.30
N ARG A 45 -2.37 -0.46 -6.17
CA ARG A 45 -3.80 -0.72 -5.95
C ARG A 45 -4.53 0.60 -5.80
N ILE A 46 -5.70 0.70 -6.42
CA ILE A 46 -6.54 1.90 -6.35
C ILE A 46 -7.91 1.47 -5.84
N TYR A 47 -8.40 2.15 -4.81
CA TYR A 47 -9.74 1.91 -4.27
C TYR A 47 -10.47 3.22 -4.05
N TRP A 48 -11.79 3.12 -4.05
CA TRP A 48 -12.68 4.21 -3.73
C TRP A 48 -13.90 3.67 -3.01
N ASN A 49 -14.34 4.35 -1.94
CA ASN A 49 -15.64 4.18 -1.32
C ASN A 49 -16.36 5.53 -1.22
N VAL A 50 -17.56 5.53 -0.64
CA VAL A 50 -18.40 6.73 -0.49
C VAL A 50 -17.74 7.89 0.29
N ALA A 51 -16.74 7.62 1.12
CA ALA A 51 -16.11 8.60 2.01
C ALA A 51 -14.71 9.04 1.55
N HIS A 52 -13.95 8.16 0.88
CA HIS A 52 -12.58 8.44 0.47
C HIS A 52 -12.09 7.44 -0.59
N GLY A 53 -11.09 7.86 -1.37
CA GLY A 53 -10.28 6.98 -2.21
C GLY A 53 -8.87 6.80 -1.64
N GLY A 54 -8.09 5.99 -2.32
CA GLY A 54 -6.66 5.96 -2.06
C GLY A 54 -5.89 5.04 -3.00
N ILE A 55 -4.58 5.15 -2.88
CA ILE A 55 -3.61 4.38 -3.65
C ILE A 55 -2.71 3.65 -2.66
N ILE A 56 -2.55 2.35 -2.84
CA ILE A 56 -1.56 1.55 -2.11
C ILE A 56 -0.45 1.18 -3.08
N TYR A 57 0.79 1.42 -2.66
CA TYR A 57 2.01 1.07 -3.38
C TYR A 57 2.74 0.01 -2.59
N ASP A 58 2.97 -1.14 -3.20
CA ASP A 58 3.86 -2.16 -2.67
C ASP A 58 5.10 -2.19 -3.55
N VAL A 59 6.17 -1.53 -3.08
CA VAL A 59 7.41 -1.34 -3.84
C VAL A 59 8.33 -2.55 -3.79
N ASN A 60 8.13 -3.43 -2.81
CA ASN A 60 8.81 -4.71 -2.75
C ASN A 60 8.12 -5.75 -3.65
N GLY A 61 6.89 -5.47 -4.09
CA GLY A 61 6.11 -6.31 -4.99
C GLY A 61 5.81 -7.64 -4.34
N PHE A 62 5.97 -8.76 -5.06
CA PHE A 62 5.65 -10.10 -4.52
C PHE A 62 6.79 -10.73 -3.69
N LYS A 63 7.83 -9.97 -3.35
CA LYS A 63 9.03 -10.45 -2.65
C LYS A 63 8.84 -10.47 -1.12
N LYS A 64 8.05 -11.42 -0.63
CA LYS A 64 7.74 -11.57 0.80
C LYS A 64 9.00 -11.64 1.71
N PRO A 65 8.90 -11.20 2.99
CA PRO A 65 7.73 -10.57 3.61
C PRO A 65 7.58 -9.10 3.20
N ASN A 66 6.33 -8.62 3.11
CA ASN A 66 6.04 -7.20 2.91
C ASN A 66 5.50 -6.61 4.19
N THR A 67 6.13 -5.51 4.62
CA THR A 67 5.79 -4.81 5.84
C THR A 67 5.20 -3.43 5.51
N VAL A 68 4.03 -3.12 6.08
CA VAL A 68 3.40 -1.81 6.02
C VAL A 68 4.34 -0.76 6.60
N GLY A 69 4.51 0.35 5.89
CA GLY A 69 5.40 1.44 6.25
C GLY A 69 6.87 1.26 5.86
N LYS A 70 7.26 0.07 5.40
CA LYS A 70 8.60 -0.23 4.85
C LYS A 70 8.55 -0.53 3.36
N ASP A 71 7.67 -1.46 3.00
CA ASP A 71 7.49 -1.97 1.64
C ASP A 71 6.16 -1.52 1.04
N ILE A 72 5.15 -1.35 1.91
CA ILE A 72 3.78 -1.00 1.52
C ILE A 72 3.44 0.39 2.06
N PHE A 73 3.04 1.29 1.17
CA PHE A 73 2.68 2.66 1.47
C PHE A 73 1.28 2.99 0.98
N ARG A 74 0.58 3.88 1.69
CA ARG A 74 -0.79 4.27 1.37
C ARG A 74 -0.89 5.78 1.24
N LEU A 75 -1.48 6.24 0.15
CA LEU A 75 -1.91 7.61 -0.06
C LEU A 75 -3.43 7.65 -0.01
N MET A 76 -3.98 8.40 0.93
CA MET A 76 -5.42 8.58 1.11
C MET A 76 -5.88 9.85 0.38
N ILE A 77 -6.96 9.74 -0.38
CA ILE A 77 -7.54 10.84 -1.16
C ILE A 77 -8.93 11.14 -0.63
N ARG A 78 -9.12 12.35 -0.10
CA ARG A 78 -10.41 12.87 0.37
C ARG A 78 -10.84 14.05 -0.50
N VAL A 79 -12.11 14.47 -0.36
CA VAL A 79 -12.73 15.55 -1.17
C VAL A 79 -11.86 16.82 -1.26
N ASN A 80 -11.09 17.15 -0.22
CA ASN A 80 -10.25 18.36 -0.18
C ASN A 80 -8.82 18.14 0.33
N ILE A 81 -8.41 16.89 0.58
CA ILE A 81 -7.13 16.61 1.27
C ILE A 81 -6.48 15.36 0.67
N LEU A 82 -5.17 15.44 0.46
CA LEU A 82 -4.28 14.29 0.29
C LEU A 82 -3.63 13.98 1.63
N GLU A 83 -3.90 12.80 2.17
CA GLU A 83 -3.34 12.30 3.43
C GLU A 83 -2.26 11.25 3.11
N TYR A 84 -1.03 11.49 3.54
CA TYR A 84 0.13 10.62 3.27
C TYR A 84 0.18 9.40 4.20
N GLY A 85 -0.93 8.67 4.30
CA GLY A 85 -1.09 7.51 5.17
C GLY A 85 -2.51 7.36 5.71
N GLU A 86 -2.78 6.23 6.39
CA GLU A 86 -3.93 6.13 7.28
C GLU A 86 -3.51 6.63 8.67
N GLY A 87 -3.73 7.93 8.92
CA GLY A 87 -3.29 8.59 10.14
C GLY A 87 -1.80 8.97 10.14
N THR A 88 -1.25 9.18 11.33
CA THR A 88 0.15 9.60 11.54
C THR A 88 1.00 8.53 12.24
N ASP A 89 0.47 7.32 12.42
CA ASP A 89 1.17 6.28 13.18
C ASP A 89 2.12 5.50 12.27
N CYS A 90 3.40 5.86 12.36
CA CYS A 90 4.50 5.13 11.74
C CYS A 90 5.23 4.21 12.74
N SER A 91 4.86 4.16 14.02
CA SER A 91 5.62 3.39 15.03
C SER A 91 5.03 2.02 15.32
N THR A 92 3.72 1.82 15.11
CA THR A 92 3.06 0.54 15.41
C THR A 92 2.63 -0.20 14.16
N THR A 93 1.81 0.45 13.32
CA THR A 93 1.18 -0.16 12.15
C THR A 93 1.97 0.09 10.88
N GLY A 94 2.66 1.22 10.80
CA GLY A 94 3.39 1.68 9.63
C GLY A 94 2.55 2.48 8.63
N TRP A 95 1.24 2.65 8.85
CA TRP A 95 0.37 3.31 7.87
C TRP A 95 0.67 4.80 7.68
N GLY A 96 1.21 5.48 8.70
CA GLY A 96 1.62 6.89 8.63
C GLY A 96 2.99 7.13 8.01
N CYS A 97 3.73 6.08 7.67
CA CYS A 97 5.13 6.19 7.25
C CYS A 97 5.32 6.91 5.91
N LEU A 98 4.36 6.87 4.98
CA LEU A 98 4.52 7.57 3.69
C LEU A 98 4.78 9.08 3.89
N LYS A 99 4.20 9.70 4.91
CA LYS A 99 4.49 11.09 5.30
C LYS A 99 5.98 11.30 5.51
N ASN A 100 6.65 10.44 6.28
CA ASN A 100 8.06 10.58 6.61
C ASN A 100 8.91 10.43 5.34
N LEU A 101 8.55 9.50 4.43
CA LEU A 101 9.23 9.36 3.12
C LEU A 101 9.26 10.67 2.36
N LEU A 102 8.09 11.30 2.27
CA LEU A 102 7.86 12.45 1.41
C LEU A 102 8.43 13.72 2.02
N LEU A 103 8.51 13.79 3.36
CA LEU A 103 9.11 14.90 4.08
C LEU A 103 10.63 14.74 4.29
N GLY A 104 11.21 13.59 3.89
CA GLY A 104 12.63 13.30 4.11
C GLY A 104 12.98 13.10 5.58
N GLU A 105 12.02 12.64 6.39
CA GLU A 105 12.21 12.31 7.79
C GLU A 105 12.57 10.81 7.91
N ASP A 106 13.56 10.48 8.75
CA ASP A 106 13.99 9.10 8.95
C ASP A 106 12.91 8.24 9.64
N TYR A 107 12.93 6.94 9.34
CA TYR A 107 12.10 5.91 9.96
C TYR A 107 12.84 5.27 11.14
N TYR A 108 12.19 5.19 12.31
CA TYR A 108 12.73 4.54 13.52
C TYR A 108 12.31 3.07 13.59
#